data_AF-A0A3A8P1F0-F1
#
_entry.id   AF-A0A3A8P1F0-F1
#
_cell.length_a   1.000
_cell.length_b   1.000
_cell.length_c   1.000
_cell.angle_alpha   90.00
_cell.angle_beta   90.00
_cell.angle_gamma   90.00
#
_symmetry.space_group_name_H-M   'P 1'
#
loop_
_entity.id
_entity.type
_entity.pdbx_description
1 polymer ?
#
loop_
_entity_poly.entity_id
_entity_poly.type
_entity_poly.pdbx_seq_one_letter_code
_entity_poly.pdbx_strand_id
1 'polypeptide(L)'
;MKSPRFASPLPAFVLTLMLLLLCACRPRIQVMLVADAARLPAPRFEVEDPEHPDRPRYDTVKVMDRSGELLWHLRAAPFGESNSVRALTYGEAPGGFEVVEGPQALQPGGRYALFVIGGNRGSLHFDVDAEGHVVAVPP
;
A
#
# COMPACT_ATOMS: atom_id res chain seq x y z
N MET A 1 -17.82 -8.48 -61.96
CA MET A 1 -16.71 -7.69 -61.37
C MET A 1 -17.07 -7.37 -59.92
N LYS A 2 -16.31 -7.90 -58.96
CA LYS A 2 -16.57 -7.81 -57.50
C LYS A 2 -15.62 -6.74 -56.94
N SER A 3 -16.16 -5.61 -56.49
CA SER A 3 -15.40 -4.56 -55.82
C SER A 3 -15.04 -4.99 -54.40
N PRO A 4 -13.78 -4.85 -53.94
CA PRO A 4 -13.43 -5.12 -52.55
C PRO A 4 -13.88 -3.94 -51.69
N ARG A 5 -14.72 -4.22 -50.68
CA ARG A 5 -15.09 -3.24 -49.67
C ARG A 5 -13.88 -3.05 -48.74
N PHE A 6 -13.23 -1.89 -48.83
CA PHE A 6 -12.22 -1.46 -47.86
C PHE A 6 -12.90 -1.31 -46.50
N ALA A 7 -12.55 -2.19 -45.55
CA ALA A 7 -12.87 -2.02 -44.16
C ALA A 7 -12.05 -0.85 -43.62
N SER A 8 -12.72 0.18 -43.10
CA SER A 8 -12.08 1.37 -42.55
C SER A 8 -11.23 0.99 -41.32
N PRO A 9 -9.94 1.40 -41.21
CA PRO A 9 -9.04 1.05 -40.11
C PRO A 9 -9.27 1.86 -38.81
N LEU A 10 -10.20 2.82 -38.84
CA LEU A 10 -10.56 3.69 -37.71
C LEU A 10 -10.88 2.98 -36.38
N PRO A 11 -11.62 1.85 -36.33
CA PRO A 11 -11.97 1.24 -35.05
C PRO A 11 -10.77 0.55 -34.39
N ALA A 12 -9.80 0.06 -35.17
CA ALA A 12 -8.61 -0.59 -34.63
C ALA A 12 -7.69 0.43 -33.94
N PHE A 13 -7.46 1.59 -34.56
CA PHE A 13 -6.61 2.64 -33.99
C PHE A 13 -7.19 3.23 -32.70
N VAL A 14 -8.51 3.47 -32.66
CA VAL A 14 -9.21 3.93 -31.46
C VAL A 14 -9.16 2.89 -30.34
N LEU A 15 -9.32 1.60 -30.67
CA LEU A 15 -9.24 0.51 -29.71
C LEU A 15 -7.81 0.35 -29.15
N THR A 16 -6.79 0.44 -29.99
CA THR A 16 -5.38 0.41 -29.56
C THR A 16 -5.03 1.61 -28.68
N LEU A 17 -5.53 2.81 -29.02
CA LEU A 17 -5.33 4.02 -28.22
C LEU A 17 -6.03 3.90 -26.85
N MET A 18 -7.25 3.36 -26.78
CA MET A 18 -7.93 3.09 -25.51
C MET A 18 -7.18 2.06 -24.66
N LEU A 19 -6.66 0.98 -25.26
CA LEU A 19 -5.87 -0.03 -24.55
C LEU A 19 -4.58 0.56 -23.96
N LEU A 20 -3.89 1.45 -24.70
CA LEU A 20 -2.71 2.16 -24.21
C LEU A 20 -3.06 3.13 -23.06
N LEU A 21 -4.20 3.81 -23.13
CA LEU A 21 -4.69 4.70 -22.08
C LEU A 21 -5.11 3.94 -20.80
N LEU A 22 -5.64 2.71 -20.93
CA LEU A 22 -6.00 1.86 -19.80
C LEU A 22 -4.76 1.27 -19.08
N CYS A 23 -3.66 1.05 -19.80
CA CYS A 23 -2.38 0.65 -19.20
C CYS A 23 -1.65 1.79 -18.47
N ALA A 24 -2.10 3.05 -18.61
CA ALA A 24 -1.50 4.21 -17.93
C ALA A 24 -1.93 4.34 -16.46
N CYS A 25 -2.76 3.42 -15.93
CA CYS A 25 -3.02 3.30 -14.50
C CYS A 25 -1.77 2.80 -13.74
N ARG A 26 -0.88 3.71 -13.36
CA ARG A 26 0.15 3.51 -12.32
C ARG A 26 0.22 4.79 -11.49
N PRO A 27 0.57 4.77 -10.19
CA PRO A 27 0.79 3.69 -9.23
C PRO A 27 -0.09 3.84 -7.96
N ARG A 28 -0.12 2.79 -7.12
CA ARG A 28 -0.94 2.76 -5.91
C ARG A 28 -0.24 3.17 -4.63
N ILE A 29 1.09 3.31 -4.56
CA ILE A 29 1.90 3.06 -3.34
C ILE A 29 1.91 1.56 -3.04
N GLN A 30 3.11 1.03 -2.89
CA GLN A 30 3.38 -0.36 -2.57
C GLN A 30 3.82 -0.45 -1.11
N VAL A 31 3.31 -1.45 -0.41
CA VAL A 31 3.67 -1.74 0.97
C VAL A 31 4.18 -3.19 1.01
N MET A 32 5.38 -3.39 1.51
CA MET A 32 6.06 -4.68 1.52
C MET A 32 6.50 -5.03 2.93
N LEU A 33 6.50 -6.33 3.25
CA LEU A 33 7.04 -6.84 4.50
C LEU A 33 8.56 -7.02 4.38
N VAL A 34 9.33 -6.51 5.34
CA VAL A 34 10.77 -6.70 5.38
C VAL A 34 11.07 -8.10 5.94
N ALA A 35 11.63 -8.99 5.11
CA ALA A 35 11.80 -10.41 5.43
C ALA A 35 12.56 -10.66 6.75
N ASP A 36 13.68 -9.96 6.98
CA ASP A 36 14.51 -10.13 8.18
C ASP A 36 13.87 -9.54 9.46
N ALA A 37 12.73 -8.87 9.32
CA ALA A 37 11.98 -8.26 10.41
C ALA A 37 10.49 -8.64 10.34
N ALA A 38 10.18 -9.81 9.79
CA ALA A 38 8.84 -10.37 9.66
C ALA A 38 8.43 -11.14 10.92
N ARG A 39 8.52 -10.53 12.10
CA ARG A 39 8.21 -11.19 13.38
C ARG A 39 7.65 -10.23 14.41
N LEU A 40 6.77 -10.75 15.27
CA LEU A 40 6.33 -10.07 16.49
C LEU A 40 7.50 -9.75 17.44
N PRO A 41 7.37 -8.70 18.27
CA PRO A 41 6.19 -7.83 18.41
C PRO A 41 6.11 -6.67 17.41
N ALA A 42 7.19 -6.40 16.67
CA ALA A 42 7.35 -5.17 15.90
C ALA A 42 7.79 -5.47 14.46
N PRO A 43 6.91 -6.05 13.62
CA PRO A 43 7.23 -6.29 12.23
C PRO A 43 7.54 -4.98 11.49
N ARG A 44 8.44 -5.04 10.51
CA ARG A 44 8.84 -3.88 9.70
C ARG A 44 8.31 -3.98 8.27
N PHE A 45 7.98 -2.81 7.74
CA PHE A 45 7.41 -2.64 6.42
C PHE A 45 8.19 -1.59 5.65
N GLU A 46 8.26 -1.79 4.34
CA GLU A 46 8.80 -0.84 3.38
C GLU A 46 7.66 -0.27 2.54
N VAL A 47 7.69 1.04 2.32
CA VAL A 47 6.72 1.79 1.54
C VAL A 47 7.44 2.40 0.34
N GLU A 48 6.97 2.03 -0.84
CA GLU A 48 7.47 2.57 -2.10
C GLU A 48 6.36 3.31 -2.85
N ASP A 49 6.72 4.44 -3.44
CA ASP A 49 5.86 5.17 -4.35
C ASP A 49 6.56 5.29 -5.70
N PRO A 50 6.13 4.52 -6.71
CA PRO A 50 6.73 4.57 -8.04
C PRO A 50 6.63 5.95 -8.71
N GLU A 51 5.69 6.80 -8.31
CA GLU A 51 5.57 8.18 -8.82
C GLU A 51 6.59 9.13 -8.16
N HIS A 52 7.05 8.78 -6.97
CA HIS A 52 7.92 9.60 -6.14
C HIS A 52 9.10 8.77 -5.61
N PRO A 53 10.08 8.46 -6.48
CA PRO A 53 11.16 7.52 -6.18
C PRO A 53 12.17 8.04 -5.15
N ASP A 54 12.14 9.32 -4.79
CA ASP A 54 12.98 9.88 -3.72
C ASP A 54 12.36 9.66 -2.34
N ARG A 55 11.03 9.81 -2.23
CA ARG A 55 10.29 9.61 -0.99
C ARG A 55 8.81 9.30 -1.29
N PRO A 56 8.21 8.28 -0.65
CA PRO A 56 6.80 7.97 -0.86
C PRO A 56 5.89 9.10 -0.42
N ARG A 57 4.74 9.33 -1.07
CA ARG A 57 3.81 10.40 -0.68
C ARG A 57 2.59 9.88 0.05
N TYR A 58 2.64 9.97 1.37
CA TYR A 58 1.51 9.64 2.25
C TYR A 58 1.57 10.43 3.55
N ASP A 59 0.44 10.54 4.23
CA ASP A 59 0.31 11.28 5.49
C ASP A 59 -0.32 10.45 6.61
N THR A 60 -0.87 9.28 6.31
CA THR A 60 -1.62 8.47 7.27
C THR A 60 -1.21 7.01 7.18
N VAL A 61 -1.00 6.36 8.33
CA VAL A 61 -0.79 4.91 8.46
C VAL A 61 -1.83 4.34 9.40
N LYS A 62 -2.47 3.24 9.01
CA LYS A 62 -3.42 2.51 9.85
C LYS A 62 -3.13 1.02 9.84
N VAL A 63 -3.25 0.38 10.99
CA VAL A 63 -3.30 -1.08 11.08
C VAL A 63 -4.64 -1.48 11.64
N MET A 64 -5.29 -2.42 10.96
CA MET A 64 -6.61 -2.91 11.33
C MET A 64 -6.61 -4.43 11.34
N ASP A 65 -7.47 -5.04 12.15
CA ASP A 65 -7.71 -6.48 12.11
C ASP A 65 -8.74 -6.84 11.03
N ARG A 66 -9.06 -8.13 10.92
CA ARG A 66 -10.09 -8.64 10.01
C ARG A 66 -11.51 -8.15 10.34
N SER A 67 -11.80 -7.81 11.60
CA SER A 67 -13.12 -7.30 12.01
C SER A 67 -13.31 -5.82 11.64
N GLY A 68 -12.21 -5.13 11.31
CA GLY A 68 -12.19 -3.70 11.04
C GLY A 68 -11.88 -2.86 12.28
N GLU A 69 -11.46 -3.49 13.38
CA GLU A 69 -10.96 -2.78 14.55
C GLU A 69 -9.65 -2.07 14.21
N LEU A 70 -9.48 -0.84 14.70
CA LEU A 70 -8.26 -0.05 14.53
C LEU A 70 -7.27 -0.38 15.65
N LEU A 71 -6.12 -0.95 15.29
CA LEU A 71 -5.07 -1.34 16.24
C LEU A 71 -3.95 -0.32 16.35
N TRP A 72 -3.73 0.48 15.31
CA TRP A 72 -2.70 1.50 15.32
C TRP A 72 -3.00 2.57 14.28
N HIS A 73 -2.77 3.84 14.62
CA HIS A 73 -3.00 4.95 13.70
C HIS A 73 -1.94 6.02 13.90
N LEU A 74 -1.20 6.30 12.83
CA LEU A 74 -0.28 7.42 12.74
C LEU A 74 -0.78 8.45 11.74
N ARG A 75 -0.47 9.71 12.01
CA ARG A 75 -0.71 10.83 11.10
C ARG A 75 0.54 11.72 11.01
N ALA A 76 0.85 12.26 9.85
CA ALA A 76 1.94 13.21 9.68
C ALA A 76 1.66 14.53 10.43
N ALA A 77 2.69 15.11 11.03
CA ALA A 77 2.64 16.38 11.76
C ALA A 77 3.82 17.29 11.36
N PRO A 78 3.59 18.47 10.75
CA PRO A 78 2.29 18.97 10.28
C PRO A 78 1.65 18.04 9.24
N PHE A 79 0.33 18.12 9.11
CA PHE A 79 -0.42 17.29 8.18
C PHE A 79 0.00 17.57 6.73
N GLY A 80 0.23 16.49 5.99
CA GLY A 80 0.68 16.51 4.61
C GLY A 80 1.76 15.47 4.33
N GLU A 81 2.09 15.30 3.06
CA GLU A 81 2.98 14.23 2.57
C GLU A 81 4.47 14.57 2.70
N SER A 82 4.81 15.67 3.38
CA SER A 82 6.19 16.15 3.49
C SER A 82 7.04 15.36 4.49
N ASN A 83 6.40 14.56 5.35
CA ASN A 83 7.04 13.88 6.47
C ASN A 83 7.01 12.35 6.36
N SER A 84 6.52 11.81 5.26
CA SER A 84 6.49 10.37 4.97
C SER A 84 7.88 9.73 5.06
N VAL A 85 7.89 8.44 5.40
CA VAL A 85 9.11 7.63 5.53
C VAL A 85 9.02 6.39 4.66
N ARG A 86 10.15 5.79 4.31
CA ARG A 86 10.16 4.51 3.58
C ARG A 86 9.98 3.31 4.50
N ALA A 87 10.56 3.37 5.69
CA ALA A 87 10.55 2.28 6.65
C ALA A 87 9.55 2.58 7.76
N LEU A 88 8.66 1.62 8.02
CA LEU A 88 7.70 1.64 9.11
C LEU A 88 7.97 0.44 10.03
N THR A 89 8.14 0.68 11.33
CA THR A 89 8.14 -0.37 12.34
C THR A 89 6.81 -0.32 13.07
N TYR A 90 6.11 -1.45 13.16
CA TYR A 90 4.85 -1.50 13.90
C TYR A 90 5.03 -1.04 15.35
N GLY A 91 4.19 -0.09 15.77
CA GLY A 91 4.19 0.46 17.13
C GLY A 91 5.22 1.55 17.41
N GLU A 92 6.04 1.93 16.43
CA GLU A 92 6.97 3.05 16.53
C GLU A 92 6.47 4.23 15.70
N ALA A 93 6.40 5.43 16.29
CA ALA A 93 6.12 6.64 15.54
C ALA A 93 7.41 7.14 14.88
N PRO A 94 7.54 7.08 13.54
CA PRO A 94 8.69 7.64 12.85
C PRO A 94 8.70 9.17 12.98
N GLY A 95 9.87 9.77 12.76
CA GLY A 95 10.01 11.23 12.78
C GLY A 95 9.02 11.90 11.82
N GLY A 96 8.35 12.95 12.30
CA GLY A 96 7.34 13.68 11.53
C GLY A 96 5.95 13.05 11.52
N PHE A 97 5.72 11.98 12.30
CA PHE A 97 4.39 11.44 12.59
C PHE A 97 4.04 11.59 14.08
N GLU A 98 2.75 11.77 14.33
CA GLU A 98 2.13 11.67 15.65
C GLU A 98 1.27 10.41 15.73
N VAL A 99 1.15 9.87 16.95
CA VAL A 99 0.27 8.74 17.25
C VAL A 99 -1.13 9.26 17.52
N VAL A 100 -2.08 8.91 16.65
CA VAL A 100 -3.50 9.24 16.83
C VAL A 100 -4.20 8.14 17.63
N GLU A 101 -3.86 6.87 17.36
CA GLU A 101 -4.29 5.71 18.14
C GLU A 101 -3.05 4.87 18.47
N GLY A 102 -2.86 4.54 19.75
CA GLY A 102 -1.71 3.78 20.22
C GLY A 102 -1.68 2.35 19.67
N PRO A 103 -0.51 1.73 19.53
CA PRO A 103 -0.42 0.37 19.01
C PRO A 103 -0.97 -0.64 20.02
N GLN A 104 -1.94 -1.43 19.58
CA GLN A 104 -2.38 -2.63 20.29
C GLN A 104 -1.45 -3.82 19.98
N ALA A 105 -1.34 -4.78 20.90
CA ALA A 105 -0.51 -5.96 20.66
C ALA A 105 -1.11 -6.83 19.55
N LEU A 106 -0.33 -7.10 18.51
CA LEU A 106 -0.67 -8.12 17.51
C LEU A 106 -0.60 -9.51 18.16
N GLN A 107 -1.52 -10.38 17.78
CA GLN A 107 -1.70 -11.70 18.38
C GLN A 107 -1.25 -12.81 17.41
N PRO A 108 -0.61 -13.87 17.90
CA PRO A 108 -0.43 -15.11 17.13
C PRO A 108 -1.77 -15.63 16.60
N GLY A 109 -1.79 -16.09 15.34
CA GLY A 109 -3.01 -16.49 14.63
C GLY A 109 -3.87 -15.32 14.12
N GLY A 110 -3.45 -14.07 14.33
CA GLY A 110 -4.15 -12.88 13.88
C GLY A 110 -3.97 -12.60 12.39
N ARG A 111 -4.98 -11.96 11.78
CA ARG A 111 -4.94 -11.43 10.41
C ARG A 111 -5.20 -9.94 10.41
N TYR A 112 -4.34 -9.20 9.73
CA TYR A 112 -4.30 -7.75 9.78
C TYR A 112 -4.08 -7.14 8.40
N ALA A 113 -4.40 -5.85 8.29
CA ALA A 113 -4.11 -5.03 7.13
C ALA A 113 -3.43 -3.74 7.55
N LEU A 114 -2.27 -3.45 6.95
CA LEU A 114 -1.62 -2.16 7.03
C LEU A 114 -2.02 -1.32 5.83
N PHE A 115 -2.51 -0.11 6.08
CA PHE A 115 -2.89 0.87 5.08
C PHE A 115 -1.96 2.08 5.18
N VAL A 116 -1.51 2.54 4.01
CA VAL A 116 -0.76 3.79 3.84
C VAL A 116 -1.56 4.69 2.91
N ILE A 117 -1.88 5.90 3.37
CA ILE A 117 -2.85 6.78 2.72
C ILE A 117 -2.25 8.18 2.54
N GLY A 118 -2.36 8.72 1.32
CA GLY A 118 -2.09 10.10 0.92
C GLY A 118 -2.88 10.42 -0.35
N GLY A 119 -2.28 11.14 -1.30
CA GLY A 119 -2.82 11.33 -2.64
C GLY A 119 -3.06 10.00 -3.39
N ASN A 120 -2.25 8.98 -3.06
CA ASN A 120 -2.44 7.58 -3.46
C ASN A 120 -2.65 6.67 -2.22
N ARG A 121 -2.95 5.38 -2.40
CA ARG A 121 -3.21 4.45 -1.30
C ARG A 121 -2.58 3.06 -1.51
N GLY A 122 -1.73 2.68 -0.56
CA GLY A 122 -1.11 1.36 -0.50
C GLY A 122 -1.72 0.52 0.61
N SER A 123 -1.73 -0.80 0.44
CA SER A 123 -2.03 -1.71 1.53
C SER A 123 -1.26 -3.02 1.43
N LEU A 124 -1.04 -3.62 2.60
CA LEU A 124 -0.49 -4.96 2.76
C LEU A 124 -1.36 -5.72 3.76
N HIS A 125 -1.83 -6.89 3.37
CA HIS A 125 -2.48 -7.82 4.29
C HIS A 125 -1.43 -8.81 4.78
N PHE A 126 -1.49 -9.17 6.06
CA PHE A 126 -0.57 -10.12 6.65
C PHE A 126 -1.24 -10.97 7.72
N ASP A 127 -0.81 -12.23 7.78
CA ASP A 127 -1.16 -13.17 8.85
C ASP A 127 0.02 -13.29 9.81
N VAL A 128 -0.28 -13.60 11.08
CA VAL A 128 0.70 -13.93 12.10
C VAL A 128 0.54 -15.40 12.46
N ASP A 129 1.58 -16.22 12.33
CA ASP A 129 1.52 -17.63 12.69
C ASP A 129 1.52 -17.85 14.23
N ALA A 130 1.46 -19.11 14.67
CA ALA A 130 1.43 -19.46 16.09
C ALA A 130 2.76 -19.12 16.80
N GLU A 131 3.86 -19.10 16.05
CA GLU A 131 5.22 -18.80 16.50
C GLU A 131 5.56 -17.30 16.47
N GLY A 132 4.62 -16.48 15.98
CA GLY A 132 4.72 -15.03 15.87
C GLY A 132 5.44 -14.52 14.61
N HIS A 133 5.67 -15.35 13.58
CA HIS A 133 6.14 -14.88 12.29
C HIS A 133 5.01 -14.22 11.52
N VAL A 134 5.38 -13.20 10.75
CA VAL A 134 4.47 -12.42 9.92
C VAL A 134 4.65 -12.82 8.47
N VAL A 135 3.56 -13.08 7.77
CA VAL A 135 3.59 -13.42 6.34
C VAL A 135 2.63 -12.54 5.57
N ALA A 136 3.12 -11.95 4.47
CA ALA A 136 2.26 -11.24 3.54
C ALA A 136 1.27 -12.21 2.89
N VAL A 137 0.00 -11.81 2.82
CA VAL A 137 -1.08 -12.61 2.23
C VAL A 137 -1.90 -11.79 1.24
N PRO A 138 -2.62 -12.44 0.31
CA PRO A 138 -3.60 -11.75 -0.52
C PRO A 138 -4.68 -11.06 0.34
N PRO A 139 -5.27 -9.95 -0.13
CA PRO A 139 -6.36 -9.26 0.56
C PRO A 139 -7.52 -10.20 0.92
#